data_AF-A0A699TYP8-F1
#
_entry.id   AF-A0A699TYP8-F1
#
_cell.length_a   1.000
_cell.length_b   1.000
_cell.length_c   1.000
_cell.angle_alpha   90.00
_cell.angle_beta   90.00
_cell.angle_gamma   90.00
#
_symmetry.space_group_name_H-M   'P 1'
#
loop_
_entity.id
_entity.type
_entity.pdbx_description
1 polymer ?
#
loop_
_entity_poly.entity_id
_entity_poly.type
_entity_poly.pdbx_seq_one_letter_code
_entity_poly.pdbx_strand_id
1 'polypeptide(L)'
;SSHRSDEIRIDVYFDGRFFMCPLKYEDETILDLRLPMSKRLLFKEMNDLLLDKTKEDIWKWFYCKLKCNLEEGLTIVENDRDIGKVFEVANLQGALDLYIFLIPQVCLVEYYFKNLDVVFESDEEVTSIYRGHEKAKNDDATTMSFEEIVGWEKKELHSPSYLRS
;
A
#
# COMPACT_ATOMS: atom_id res chain seq x y z
N SER A 1 -30.34 23.22 -8.24
CA SER A 1 -29.88 22.52 -7.01
C SER A 1 -28.82 21.52 -7.41
N SER A 2 -27.56 21.78 -7.10
CA SER A 2 -26.48 20.80 -7.28
C SER A 2 -26.58 19.83 -6.11
N HIS A 3 -27.22 18.68 -6.29
CA HIS A 3 -27.11 17.60 -5.32
C HIS A 3 -25.64 17.21 -5.25
N ARG A 4 -24.91 17.67 -4.21
CA ARG A 4 -23.70 16.96 -3.80
C ARG A 4 -24.17 15.55 -3.49
N SER A 5 -23.59 14.57 -4.18
CA SER A 5 -23.85 13.17 -3.85
C SER A 5 -23.48 12.96 -2.38
N ASP A 6 -24.36 12.32 -1.60
CA ASP A 6 -24.12 11.98 -0.19
C ASP A 6 -23.13 10.80 -0.04
N GLU A 7 -22.47 10.42 -1.13
CA GLU A 7 -21.56 9.29 -1.23
C GLU A 7 -20.18 9.77 -1.70
N ILE A 8 -19.15 9.13 -1.16
CA ILE A 8 -17.82 9.14 -1.76
C ILE A 8 -17.73 7.99 -2.76
N ARG A 9 -17.08 8.26 -3.88
CA ARG A 9 -16.67 7.25 -4.85
C ARG A 9 -15.21 6.89 -4.64
N ILE A 10 -14.89 5.61 -4.58
CA ILE A 10 -13.52 5.11 -4.54
C ILE A 10 -13.38 4.15 -5.72
N ASP A 11 -12.59 4.54 -6.72
CA ASP A 11 -12.24 3.66 -7.83
C ASP A 11 -11.06 2.79 -7.37
N VAL A 12 -11.33 1.50 -7.14
CA VAL A 12 -10.33 0.54 -6.68
C VAL A 12 -9.75 -0.19 -7.88
N TYR A 13 -8.47 0.04 -8.15
CA TYR A 13 -7.67 -0.58 -9.21
C TYR A 13 -7.01 -1.84 -8.63
N PHE A 14 -7.31 -3.00 -9.19
CA PHE A 14 -6.79 -4.30 -8.73
C PHE A 14 -6.53 -5.23 -9.92
N ASP A 15 -5.92 -6.40 -9.67
CA ASP A 15 -5.44 -7.36 -10.68
C ASP A 15 -4.35 -6.82 -11.64
N GLY A 16 -4.02 -5.53 -11.49
CA GLY A 16 -2.96 -4.87 -12.25
C GLY A 16 -1.60 -4.91 -11.55
N ARG A 17 -0.63 -4.25 -12.18
CA ARG A 17 0.74 -4.14 -11.67
C ARG A 17 1.27 -2.74 -11.87
N PHE A 18 2.15 -2.31 -10.97
CA PHE A 18 2.90 -1.10 -11.20
C PHE A 18 4.02 -1.35 -12.22
N PHE A 19 4.14 -0.43 -13.18
CA PHE A 19 5.19 -0.36 -14.19
C PHE A 19 6.01 0.90 -13.98
N MET A 20 7.33 0.81 -14.19
CA MET A 20 8.28 1.90 -13.95
C MET A 20 8.64 2.61 -15.25
N CYS A 21 8.94 3.92 -15.16
CA CYS A 21 9.44 4.77 -16.23
C CYS A 21 8.48 4.99 -17.43
N PRO A 22 7.37 5.75 -17.25
CA PRO A 22 6.94 6.44 -16.02
C PRO A 22 6.13 5.54 -15.09
N LEU A 23 6.00 5.89 -13.81
CA LEU A 23 5.18 5.11 -12.86
C LEU A 23 3.71 5.09 -13.29
N LYS A 24 3.22 3.89 -13.57
CA LYS A 24 1.83 3.61 -13.95
C LYS A 24 1.33 2.37 -13.25
N TYR A 25 0.02 2.24 -13.15
CA TYR A 25 -0.65 0.99 -12.82
C TYR A 25 -1.31 0.52 -14.11
N GLU A 26 -0.92 -0.66 -14.62
CA GLU A 26 -1.44 -1.21 -15.88
C GLU A 26 -2.06 -2.60 -15.67
N ASP A 27 -2.79 -3.07 -16.68
CA ASP A 27 -3.58 -4.31 -16.65
C ASP A 27 -4.67 -4.31 -15.57
N GLU A 28 -5.24 -3.13 -15.27
CA GLU A 28 -6.18 -2.94 -14.17
C GLU A 28 -7.60 -3.47 -14.43
N THR A 29 -8.21 -4.00 -13.38
CA THR A 29 -9.67 -4.01 -13.20
C THR A 29 -10.06 -2.89 -12.25
N ILE A 30 -11.17 -2.20 -12.55
CA ILE A 30 -11.68 -1.11 -11.72
C ILE A 30 -12.99 -1.53 -11.05
N LEU A 31 -13.00 -1.47 -9.72
CA LEU A 31 -14.19 -1.61 -8.89
C LEU A 31 -14.65 -0.22 -8.42
N ASP A 32 -15.86 0.18 -8.81
CA ASP A 32 -16.54 1.38 -8.27
C ASP A 32 -17.10 1.06 -6.87
N LEU A 33 -16.37 1.48 -5.84
CA LEU A 33 -16.79 1.35 -4.44
C LEU A 33 -17.43 2.66 -3.98
N ARG A 34 -18.71 2.60 -3.63
CA ARG A 34 -19.46 3.74 -3.09
C ARG A 34 -19.72 3.58 -1.60
N LEU A 35 -19.37 4.60 -0.84
CA LEU A 35 -19.59 4.65 0.60
C LEU A 35 -20.33 5.94 0.96
N PRO A 36 -21.21 5.95 1.97
CA PRO A 36 -21.77 7.20 2.49
C PRO A 36 -20.66 8.15 2.95
N MET A 37 -20.77 9.46 2.71
CA MET A 37 -19.77 10.45 3.15
C MET A 37 -19.55 10.48 4.68
N SER A 38 -20.57 10.10 5.45
CA SER A 38 -20.49 9.97 6.90
C SER A 38 -19.81 8.68 7.36
N LYS A 39 -19.59 7.73 6.44
CA LYS A 39 -18.95 6.45 6.76
C LYS A 39 -17.50 6.70 7.10
N ARG A 40 -17.10 6.15 8.24
CA ARG A 40 -15.71 5.98 8.66
C ARG A 40 -15.48 4.50 8.80
N LEU A 41 -14.42 4.01 8.20
CA LEU A 41 -13.94 2.64 8.37
C LEU A 41 -12.60 2.71 9.11
N LEU A 42 -12.33 1.72 9.94
CA LEU A 42 -10.98 1.44 10.41
C LEU A 42 -10.18 0.74 9.31
N PHE A 43 -8.86 0.76 9.41
CA PHE A 43 -7.94 0.11 8.48
C PHE A 43 -8.28 -1.36 8.27
N LYS A 44 -8.55 -2.08 9.36
CA LYS A 44 -8.97 -3.47 9.28
C LYS A 44 -10.29 -3.64 8.53
N GLU A 45 -11.28 -2.78 8.77
CA GLU A 45 -12.58 -2.87 8.10
C GLU A 45 -12.46 -2.55 6.60
N MET A 46 -11.61 -1.60 6.23
CA MET A 46 -11.31 -1.31 4.83
C MET A 46 -10.58 -2.49 4.16
N ASN A 47 -9.61 -3.10 4.83
CA ASN A 47 -8.94 -4.31 4.31
C ASN A 47 -9.92 -5.45 4.12
N ASP A 48 -10.75 -5.76 5.12
CA ASP A 48 -11.74 -6.84 5.05
C ASP A 48 -12.73 -6.57 3.88
N LEU A 49 -13.14 -5.32 3.69
CA LEU A 49 -14.00 -4.92 2.58
C LEU A 49 -13.31 -5.08 1.22
N LEU A 50 -12.06 -4.64 1.09
CA LEU A 50 -11.30 -4.78 -0.15
C LEU A 50 -11.10 -6.25 -0.50
N LEU A 51 -10.65 -7.08 0.46
CA LEU A 51 -10.50 -8.53 0.30
C LEU A 51 -11.82 -9.20 -0.14
N ASP A 52 -12.94 -8.84 0.49
CA ASP A 52 -14.25 -9.38 0.10
C ASP A 52 -14.65 -8.97 -1.32
N LYS A 53 -14.34 -7.75 -1.74
CA LYS A 53 -14.79 -7.23 -3.03
C LYS A 53 -13.90 -7.64 -4.20
N THR A 54 -12.59 -7.63 -4.02
CA THR A 54 -11.64 -7.97 -5.09
C THR A 54 -11.44 -9.48 -5.20
N LYS A 55 -11.64 -10.23 -4.10
CA LYS A 55 -11.29 -11.66 -4.01
C LYS A 55 -9.80 -11.94 -4.28
N GLU A 56 -8.96 -10.93 -4.09
CA GLU A 56 -7.52 -10.98 -4.27
C GLU A 56 -6.78 -11.00 -2.94
N ASP A 57 -5.59 -11.61 -2.92
CA ASP A 57 -4.67 -11.46 -1.80
C ASP A 57 -4.03 -10.07 -1.84
N ILE A 58 -4.32 -9.24 -0.84
CA ILE A 58 -3.82 -7.87 -0.76
C ILE A 58 -2.55 -7.85 0.10
N TRP A 59 -1.40 -7.57 -0.50
CA TRP A 59 -0.18 -7.33 0.25
C TRP A 59 -0.19 -5.93 0.87
N LYS A 60 -0.37 -4.92 0.03
CA LYS A 60 -0.51 -3.52 0.42
C LYS A 60 -1.50 -2.82 -0.51
N TRP A 61 -1.91 -1.62 -0.14
CA TRP A 61 -2.66 -0.77 -1.04
C TRP A 61 -2.30 0.70 -0.82
N PHE A 62 -2.54 1.47 -1.87
CA PHE A 62 -2.07 2.83 -1.99
C PHE A 62 -3.21 3.74 -2.44
N TYR A 63 -3.10 5.02 -2.16
CA TYR A 63 -3.89 6.05 -2.82
C TYR A 63 -2.97 7.10 -3.42
N CYS A 64 -3.47 7.86 -4.39
CA CYS A 64 -2.75 9.00 -4.93
C CYS A 64 -3.17 10.29 -4.23
N LYS A 65 -2.21 11.11 -3.79
CA LYS A 65 -2.48 12.46 -3.28
C LYS A 65 -3.19 13.31 -4.33
N LEU A 66 -4.02 14.20 -3.84
CA LEU A 66 -4.84 15.11 -4.63
C LEU A 66 -3.98 15.96 -5.61
N LYS A 67 -4.34 15.93 -6.90
CA LYS A 67 -3.66 16.68 -7.99
C LYS A 67 -2.20 16.29 -8.23
N CYS A 68 -1.76 15.15 -7.72
CA CYS A 68 -0.47 14.56 -8.03
C CYS A 68 -0.63 13.43 -9.07
N ASN A 69 0.42 13.17 -9.84
CA ASN A 69 0.55 11.91 -10.56
C ASN A 69 1.01 10.80 -9.59
N LEU A 70 1.06 9.54 -10.04
CA LEU A 70 1.52 8.43 -9.19
C LEU A 70 2.96 8.62 -8.69
N GLU A 71 3.85 9.17 -9.50
CA GLU A 71 5.26 9.36 -9.10
C GLU A 71 5.41 10.31 -7.91
N GLU A 72 4.59 11.36 -7.89
CA GLU A 72 4.60 12.42 -6.88
C GLU A 72 3.62 12.18 -5.73
N GLY A 73 2.62 11.32 -5.92
CA GLY A 73 1.46 11.24 -5.03
C GLY A 73 1.18 9.87 -4.45
N LEU A 74 1.81 8.80 -4.94
CA LEU A 74 1.55 7.44 -4.45
C LEU A 74 1.89 7.35 -2.97
N THR A 75 0.89 7.04 -2.14
CA THR A 75 1.02 7.00 -0.68
C THR A 75 0.49 5.67 -0.17
N ILE A 76 1.30 4.97 0.63
CA ILE A 76 0.92 3.70 1.26
C ILE A 76 -0.05 3.94 2.42
N VAL A 77 -0.98 3.01 2.64
CA VAL A 77 -1.92 3.06 3.76
C VAL A 77 -1.64 1.88 4.69
N GLU A 78 -1.32 2.17 5.95
CA GLU A 78 -0.87 1.12 6.89
C GLU A 78 -1.64 1.08 8.21
N ASN A 79 -2.41 2.12 8.52
CA ASN A 79 -3.07 2.26 9.82
C ASN A 79 -4.30 3.19 9.75
N ASP A 80 -5.01 3.33 10.88
CA ASP A 80 -6.23 4.13 10.98
C ASP A 80 -6.01 5.64 10.73
N ARG A 81 -4.80 6.17 10.99
CA ARG A 81 -4.47 7.57 10.70
C ARG A 81 -4.45 7.81 9.20
N ASP A 82 -3.85 6.89 8.45
CA ASP A 82 -3.77 6.98 6.99
C ASP A 82 -5.15 6.84 6.35
N ILE A 83 -6.00 5.95 6.90
CA ILE A 83 -7.41 5.85 6.51
C ILE A 83 -8.14 7.16 6.72
N GLY A 84 -7.92 7.84 7.86
CA GLY A 84 -8.47 9.17 8.10
C GLY A 84 -8.19 10.13 6.94
N LYS A 85 -6.94 10.17 6.47
CA LYS A 85 -6.52 11.01 5.33
C LYS A 85 -7.18 10.59 4.01
N VAL A 86 -7.27 9.29 3.74
CA VAL A 86 -7.98 8.74 2.56
C VAL A 86 -9.41 9.28 2.50
N PHE A 87 -10.14 9.20 3.60
CA PHE A 87 -11.51 9.70 3.68
C PHE A 87 -11.60 11.24 3.63
N GLU A 88 -10.62 11.97 4.15
CA GLU A 88 -10.55 13.42 4.02
C GLU A 88 -10.38 13.84 2.55
N VAL A 89 -9.44 13.22 1.83
CA VAL A 89 -9.21 13.47 0.41
C VAL A 89 -10.46 13.11 -0.41
N ALA A 90 -11.04 11.93 -0.18
CA ALA A 90 -12.25 11.49 -0.87
C ALA A 90 -13.44 12.43 -0.60
N ASN A 91 -13.61 12.92 0.63
CA ASN A 91 -14.67 13.88 0.97
C ASN A 91 -14.47 15.25 0.29
N LEU A 92 -13.22 15.69 0.10
CA LEU A 92 -12.93 16.95 -0.58
C LEU A 92 -13.18 16.89 -2.09
N GLN A 93 -12.90 15.74 -2.72
CA GLN A 93 -13.02 15.57 -4.17
C GLN A 93 -14.34 14.93 -4.63
N GLY A 94 -15.01 14.21 -3.74
CA GLY A 94 -16.12 13.31 -4.08
C GLY A 94 -15.68 12.00 -4.73
N ALA A 95 -14.40 11.87 -5.11
CA ALA A 95 -13.82 10.67 -5.72
C ALA A 95 -12.35 10.49 -5.31
N LEU A 96 -11.86 9.25 -5.27
CA LEU A 96 -10.46 8.90 -5.01
C LEU A 96 -10.09 7.61 -5.76
N ASP A 97 -8.86 7.52 -6.25
CA ASP A 97 -8.28 6.28 -6.79
C ASP A 97 -7.49 5.52 -5.71
N LEU A 98 -7.73 4.22 -5.60
CA LEU A 98 -7.06 3.29 -4.68
C LEU A 98 -6.44 2.14 -5.48
N TYR A 99 -5.16 1.86 -5.27
CA TYR A 99 -4.40 0.86 -6.03
C TYR A 99 -4.04 -0.32 -5.14
N ILE A 100 -4.52 -1.51 -5.48
CA ILE A 100 -4.21 -2.76 -4.79
C ILE A 100 -2.87 -3.28 -5.28
N PHE A 101 -2.06 -3.72 -4.32
CA PHE A 101 -0.76 -4.27 -4.59
C PHE A 101 -0.64 -5.70 -4.08
N LEU A 102 -0.57 -6.62 -5.03
CA LEU A 102 -0.67 -8.06 -4.79
C LEU A 102 0.68 -8.67 -4.40
N ILE A 103 1.76 -8.22 -5.02
CA ILE A 103 3.10 -8.80 -4.90
C ILE A 103 4.11 -7.67 -4.66
N PRO A 104 5.00 -7.77 -3.68
CA PRO A 104 6.04 -6.78 -3.48
C PRO A 104 6.85 -6.50 -4.75
N GLN A 105 7.09 -5.22 -5.02
CA GLN A 105 8.01 -4.76 -6.06
C GLN A 105 8.94 -3.75 -5.41
N VAL A 106 10.19 -4.15 -5.30
CA VAL A 106 11.24 -3.39 -4.63
C VAL A 106 11.41 -1.98 -5.19
N CYS A 107 11.15 -1.78 -6.48
CA CYS A 107 11.24 -0.49 -7.15
C CYS A 107 10.15 0.52 -6.73
N LEU A 108 9.00 0.08 -6.19
CA LEU A 108 7.95 0.99 -5.73
C LEU A 108 8.31 1.72 -4.44
N VAL A 109 9.21 1.14 -3.64
CA VAL A 109 9.71 1.69 -2.39
C VAL A 109 10.07 3.17 -2.56
N GLU A 110 10.85 3.50 -3.58
CA GLU A 110 11.33 4.87 -3.80
C GLU A 110 10.22 5.90 -4.07
N TYR A 111 9.05 5.45 -4.54
CA TYR A 111 7.93 6.34 -4.85
C TYR A 111 7.07 6.62 -3.63
N TYR A 112 6.64 5.59 -2.90
CA TYR A 112 5.78 5.82 -1.73
C TYR A 112 6.57 6.36 -0.53
N PHE A 113 7.87 6.07 -0.42
CA PHE A 113 8.70 6.60 0.65
C PHE A 113 8.82 8.12 0.64
N LYS A 114 8.93 8.73 -0.55
CA LYS A 114 8.98 10.18 -0.71
C LYS A 114 7.71 10.86 -0.19
N ASN A 115 6.61 10.11 -0.17
CA ASN A 115 5.28 10.61 0.14
C ASN A 115 4.76 10.20 1.52
N LEU A 116 5.56 9.45 2.29
CA LEU A 116 5.25 9.10 3.67
C LEU A 116 5.06 10.38 4.50
N ASP A 117 3.81 10.72 4.80
CA ASP A 117 3.44 11.81 5.71
C ASP A 117 3.63 11.33 7.15
N VAL A 118 4.89 11.15 7.53
CA VAL A 118 5.20 10.78 8.90
C VAL A 118 5.44 12.03 9.72
N VAL A 119 4.57 12.24 10.70
CA VAL A 119 4.86 13.14 11.82
C VAL A 119 5.69 12.31 12.78
N PHE A 120 7.01 12.35 12.61
CA PHE A 120 7.94 11.66 13.50
C PHE A 120 8.10 12.45 14.79
N GLU A 121 8.05 11.78 15.94
CA GLU A 121 8.42 12.41 17.20
C GLU A 121 9.95 12.50 17.34
N SER A 122 10.71 11.71 16.56
CA SER A 122 12.17 11.73 16.52
C SER A 122 12.78 11.12 15.24
N ASP A 123 14.04 11.47 14.96
CA ASP A 123 14.82 10.91 13.83
C ASP A 123 15.06 9.39 13.93
N GLU A 124 14.96 8.81 15.14
CA GLU A 124 15.14 7.37 15.37
C GLU A 124 13.93 6.57 14.88
N GLU A 125 12.73 7.12 15.02
CA GLU A 125 11.48 6.54 14.53
C GLU A 125 11.43 6.54 13.00
N VAL A 126 11.95 7.61 12.37
CA VAL A 126 12.25 7.67 10.92
C VAL A 126 13.10 6.47 10.53
N THR A 127 14.26 6.35 11.15
CA THR A 127 15.25 5.35 10.78
C THR A 127 14.75 3.92 11.02
N SER A 128 13.86 3.72 11.99
CA SER A 128 13.23 2.42 12.27
C SER A 128 12.23 2.03 11.18
N ILE A 129 11.33 2.93 10.78
CA ILE A 129 10.37 2.69 9.69
C ILE A 129 11.14 2.44 8.38
N TYR A 130 12.14 3.28 8.07
CA TYR A 130 13.02 3.08 6.92
C TYR A 130 13.67 1.69 6.93
N ARG A 131 14.24 1.26 8.05
CA ARG A 131 14.83 -0.08 8.19
C ARG A 131 13.80 -1.20 8.08
N GLY A 132 12.59 -1.02 8.59
CA GLY A 132 11.51 -2.03 8.51
C GLY A 132 11.11 -2.31 7.07
N HIS A 133 10.93 -1.25 6.28
CA HIS A 133 10.62 -1.37 4.86
C HIS A 133 11.83 -1.78 4.01
N GLU A 134 13.06 -1.34 4.32
CA GLU A 134 14.27 -1.88 3.68
C GLU A 134 14.44 -3.37 3.95
N LYS A 135 14.16 -3.81 5.18
CA LYS A 135 14.19 -5.22 5.54
C LYS A 135 13.11 -5.99 4.77
N ALA A 136 11.88 -5.47 4.68
CA ALA A 136 10.83 -6.05 3.85
C ALA A 136 11.22 -6.13 2.36
N LYS A 137 11.98 -5.16 1.85
CA LYS A 137 12.58 -5.17 0.51
C LYS A 137 13.62 -6.28 0.33
N ASN A 138 14.41 -6.60 1.36
CA ASN A 138 15.49 -7.59 1.30
C ASN A 138 15.04 -9.02 1.64
N ASP A 139 13.93 -9.18 2.38
CA ASP A 139 13.37 -10.48 2.76
C ASP A 139 12.54 -11.12 1.61
N ASP A 140 12.39 -10.44 0.47
CA ASP A 140 11.71 -10.98 -0.71
C ASP A 140 12.61 -11.98 -1.47
N ALA A 141 12.18 -13.25 -1.55
CA ALA A 141 12.91 -14.33 -2.20
C ALA A 141 13.18 -14.08 -3.70
N THR A 142 12.48 -13.13 -4.31
CA THR A 142 12.71 -12.72 -5.70
C THR A 142 13.95 -11.82 -5.88
N THR A 143 14.53 -11.31 -4.79
CA THR A 143 15.78 -10.52 -4.80
C THR A 143 17.03 -11.26 -4.37
N MET A 144 16.90 -12.44 -3.75
CA MET A 144 18.07 -13.20 -3.31
C MET A 144 18.73 -13.89 -4.50
N SER A 145 20.03 -13.65 -4.68
CA SER A 145 20.83 -14.47 -5.58
C SER A 145 20.83 -15.94 -5.09
N PHE A 146 21.07 -16.88 -6.01
CA PHE A 146 21.13 -18.31 -5.65
C PHE A 146 22.13 -18.58 -4.49
N GLU A 147 23.22 -17.83 -4.42
CA GLU A 147 24.21 -17.94 -3.34
C GLU A 147 23.68 -17.44 -1.99
N GLU A 148 22.84 -16.41 -1.98
CA GLU A 148 22.20 -15.88 -0.78
C GLU A 148 21.10 -16.82 -0.26
N ILE A 149 20.33 -17.44 -1.16
CA ILE A 149 19.35 -18.49 -0.81
C ILE A 149 20.07 -19.67 -0.15
N VAL A 150 21.16 -20.14 -0.75
CA VAL A 150 21.99 -21.24 -0.20
C VAL A 150 22.63 -20.85 1.14
N GLY A 151 23.03 -19.58 1.30
CA GLY A 151 23.56 -19.05 2.56
C GLY A 151 22.51 -18.96 3.66
N TRP A 152 21.27 -18.63 3.30
CA TRP A 152 20.13 -18.55 4.21
C TRP A 152 19.69 -19.94 4.67
N GLU A 153 19.57 -20.91 3.75
CA GLU A 153 19.23 -22.30 4.05
C GLU A 153 20.25 -22.94 5.01
N LYS A 154 21.55 -22.66 4.82
CA LYS A 154 22.61 -23.10 5.74
C LYS A 154 22.51 -22.45 7.13
N LYS A 155 22.07 -21.19 7.22
CA LYS A 155 21.85 -20.51 8.50
C LYS A 155 20.65 -21.11 9.24
N GLU A 156 19.54 -21.37 8.56
CA GLU A 156 18.34 -22.02 9.12
C GLU A 156 18.63 -23.44 9.66
N LEU A 157 19.45 -24.21 8.94
CA LEU A 157 19.95 -25.52 9.38
C LEU A 157 20.76 -25.48 10.68
N HIS A 158 21.31 -24.32 11.04
CA HIS A 158 22.07 -24.10 12.28
C HIS A 158 21.29 -23.32 13.35
N SER A 159 20.12 -22.75 13.02
CA SER A 159 19.25 -22.10 13.99
C SER A 159 18.63 -23.13 14.96
N PRO A 160 18.43 -22.78 16.24
CA PRO A 160 17.74 -23.64 17.20
C PRO A 160 16.35 -24.05 16.69
N SER A 161 15.93 -25.30 16.96
CA SER A 161 14.70 -25.88 16.38
C SER A 161 13.42 -25.11 16.69
N TYR A 162 13.41 -24.26 17.72
CA TYR A 162 12.26 -23.43 18.10
C TYR A 162 12.18 -22.09 17.36
N LEU A 163 13.14 -21.78 16.48
CA LEU A 163 13.16 -20.60 15.61
C LEU A 163 13.03 -20.95 14.12
N ARG A 164 12.90 -22.23 13.79
CA ARG A 164 12.65 -22.69 12.42
C ARG A 164 11.14 -22.61 12.16
N SER A 165 10.74 -22.06 11.01
CA SER A 165 9.33 -22.01 10.60
C SER A 165 8.83 -23.36 10.09
#